data_AF-A0A2G5KZD2-F1
#
_entry.id   AF-A0A2G5KZD2-F1
#
_cell.length_a   1.000
_cell.length_b   1.000
_cell.length_c   1.000
_cell.angle_alpha   90.00
_cell.angle_beta   90.00
_cell.angle_gamma   90.00
#
_symmetry.space_group_name_H-M   'P 1'
#
loop_
_entity.id
_entity.type
_entity.pdbx_description
1 polymer ?
#
loop_
_entity_poly.entity_id
_entity_poly.type
_entity_poly.pdbx_seq_one_letter_code
_entity_poly.pdbx_strand_id
1 'polypeptide(L)'
;MKTFLLLAISTFISLTSYSQIEVFSEQIPMDSILNSAYDEASVVLSPDESQLYFTRKNHPDNLGGVNDPGDIWVSEHQIDGSWSKPVNLKEVNTKGEDQLIGFLDIERRILVYSDKEFISYYRVSGRWFKSKNITVAYFKNQADHLSASLSDDGKIMLLAMESFGTYGVEDLYVSHLQKDSVWSSPKNIGSRINTANQEITPFLASDNKTLFFSSNGHGGEGSFDVFMSRRLDDTWGNWSEPVNLGPKVNTVGWESSFVLPTEKEFAFLISTQNSEGYGDIKRVRVAQEIERAPIVEEEVVEKIVVDETKLVPLRGEVRNVVTNRVIVGAQVEVKVLPSGEIKKGRTNRMGQFTLHAPEGDMFEIKVRAYQYMTGELDLSKKQAVVDQLHPFLLNPIIEGNTIALDHVLFKQGLSELVPGSEKELELVVEMMKYNPDITIFLSGHTDNQGNSSLNLKLSEDRVKAVEKYLVAHGVDADRISGQGFGGTQPRASNANAETRKLNRRVEFTIHKK
;
A
#
# COMPACT_ATOMS: atom_id res chain seq x y z
N MET A 1 3.66 -40.83 -64.92
CA MET A 1 4.79 -40.48 -64.02
C MET A 1 4.89 -38.97 -63.88
N LYS A 2 4.39 -38.39 -62.78
CA LYS A 2 4.98 -37.20 -62.15
C LYS A 2 4.66 -37.29 -60.65
N THR A 3 5.72 -37.25 -59.87
CA THR A 3 5.84 -37.55 -58.44
C THR A 3 5.32 -36.38 -57.62
N PHE A 4 4.53 -36.64 -56.57
CA PHE A 4 4.20 -35.65 -55.54
C PHE A 4 5.39 -35.49 -54.59
N LEU A 5 5.85 -34.25 -54.39
CA LEU A 5 6.79 -33.89 -53.33
C LEU A 5 6.00 -33.14 -52.25
N LEU A 6 5.77 -33.79 -51.10
CA LEU A 6 5.29 -33.11 -49.90
C LEU A 6 6.48 -32.39 -49.26
N LEU A 7 6.40 -31.06 -49.15
CA LEU A 7 7.29 -30.27 -48.30
C LEU A 7 6.54 -29.94 -47.02
N ALA A 8 6.87 -30.63 -45.93
CA ALA A 8 6.38 -30.30 -44.59
C ALA A 8 7.21 -29.12 -44.06
N ILE A 9 6.60 -27.94 -43.96
CA ILE A 9 7.18 -26.78 -43.27
C ILE A 9 6.66 -26.86 -41.83
N SER A 10 7.51 -27.28 -40.90
CA SER A 10 7.22 -27.17 -39.46
C SER A 10 7.48 -25.73 -39.03
N THR A 11 6.42 -24.97 -38.75
CA THR A 11 6.52 -23.70 -38.05
C THR A 11 6.68 -23.96 -36.56
N PHE A 12 7.90 -23.79 -36.05
CA PHE A 12 8.14 -23.59 -34.62
C PHE A 12 7.62 -22.20 -34.25
N ILE A 13 6.47 -22.14 -33.57
CA ILE A 13 6.02 -20.91 -32.91
C ILE A 13 6.68 -20.90 -31.53
N SER A 14 7.77 -20.15 -31.38
CA SER A 14 8.30 -19.80 -30.06
C SER A 14 7.36 -18.77 -29.44
N LEU A 15 6.54 -19.19 -28.48
CA LEU A 15 5.82 -18.29 -27.59
C LEU A 15 6.84 -17.66 -26.63
N THR A 16 7.50 -16.59 -27.06
CA THR A 16 8.18 -15.68 -26.13
C THR A 16 7.11 -14.79 -25.52
N SER A 17 6.79 -15.00 -24.24
CA SER A 17 6.02 -14.04 -23.46
C SER A 17 6.85 -12.76 -23.36
N TYR A 18 6.54 -11.76 -24.17
CA TYR A 18 7.07 -10.42 -23.95
C TYR A 18 6.49 -9.91 -22.63
N SER A 19 7.31 -9.85 -21.59
CA SER A 19 6.95 -9.09 -20.40
C SER A 19 6.89 -7.62 -20.80
N GLN A 20 5.78 -6.96 -20.53
CA GLN A 20 5.63 -5.52 -20.70
C GLN A 20 6.74 -4.84 -19.88
N ILE A 21 7.74 -4.28 -20.55
CA ILE A 21 8.80 -3.49 -19.91
C ILE A 21 8.19 -2.12 -19.64
N GLU A 22 8.25 -1.68 -18.39
CA GLU A 22 7.85 -0.32 -18.03
C GLU A 22 8.78 0.66 -18.76
N VAL A 23 8.21 1.61 -19.50
CA VAL A 23 8.98 2.62 -20.22
C VAL A 23 9.10 3.84 -19.33
N PHE A 24 10.32 4.33 -19.11
CA PHE A 24 10.56 5.48 -18.27
C PHE A 24 10.85 6.75 -19.08
N SER A 25 10.44 7.91 -18.57
CA SER A 25 10.87 9.20 -19.12
C SER A 25 12.33 9.50 -18.78
N GLU A 26 12.85 10.58 -19.36
CA GLU A 26 14.07 11.23 -18.85
C GLU A 26 13.94 11.57 -17.36
N GLN A 27 15.08 11.62 -16.66
CA GLN A 27 15.13 12.07 -15.27
C GLN A 27 14.61 13.51 -15.13
N ILE A 28 13.68 13.69 -14.19
CA ILE A 28 13.09 14.97 -13.81
C ILE A 28 13.65 15.34 -12.42
N PRO A 29 14.31 16.51 -12.29
CA PRO A 29 14.74 17.01 -10.99
C PRO A 29 13.57 17.16 -10.03
N MET A 30 13.79 16.86 -8.76
CA MET A 30 12.82 17.17 -7.70
C MET A 30 12.85 18.66 -7.38
N ASP A 31 11.85 19.12 -6.62
CA ASP A 31 11.86 20.47 -6.06
C ASP A 31 13.14 20.69 -5.24
N SER A 32 13.77 21.85 -5.42
CA SER A 32 14.90 22.36 -4.64
C SER A 32 14.72 22.29 -3.12
N ILE A 33 13.49 22.14 -2.63
CA ILE A 33 13.22 21.94 -1.21
C ILE A 33 13.65 20.56 -0.70
N LEU A 34 13.67 19.53 -1.56
CA LEU A 34 14.05 18.16 -1.22
C LEU A 34 15.56 17.96 -1.31
N ASN A 35 16.15 18.36 -2.43
CA ASN A 35 17.59 18.23 -2.66
C ASN A 35 18.35 19.33 -1.91
N SER A 36 19.61 19.05 -1.58
CA SER A 36 20.48 20.02 -0.91
C SER A 36 21.86 20.08 -1.58
N ALA A 37 22.75 20.93 -1.08
CA ALA A 37 24.15 20.95 -1.51
C ALA A 37 24.96 19.75 -0.94
N TYR A 38 24.29 18.77 -0.34
CA TYR A 38 24.86 17.63 0.35
C TYR A 38 24.32 16.34 -0.25
N ASP A 39 24.90 15.21 0.13
CA ASP A 39 24.62 13.92 -0.49
C ASP A 39 23.32 13.29 0.00
N GLU A 40 22.31 13.22 -0.88
CA GLU A 40 21.11 12.45 -0.67
C GLU A 40 21.28 10.99 -1.14
N ALA A 41 20.85 10.05 -0.31
CA ALA A 41 20.98 8.61 -0.54
C ALA A 41 19.74 7.85 -0.03
N SER A 42 19.61 6.57 -0.40
CA SER A 42 18.72 5.60 0.26
C SER A 42 17.25 6.06 0.39
N VAL A 43 16.60 6.29 -0.74
CA VAL A 43 15.21 6.73 -0.81
C VAL A 43 14.25 5.58 -0.44
N VAL A 44 13.26 5.88 0.41
CA VAL A 44 12.21 4.94 0.83
C VAL A 44 10.88 5.67 0.94
N LEU A 45 9.80 5.08 0.42
CA LEU A 45 8.44 5.61 0.57
C LEU A 45 7.69 4.94 1.72
N SER A 46 6.81 5.70 2.38
CA SER A 46 5.83 5.09 3.29
C SER A 46 4.86 4.18 2.53
N PRO A 47 4.24 3.17 3.19
CA PRO A 47 3.29 2.25 2.53
C PRO A 47 2.05 2.91 1.92
N ASP A 48 1.81 4.18 2.29
CA ASP A 48 0.74 5.01 1.76
C ASP A 48 1.24 6.13 0.85
N GLU A 49 2.54 6.11 0.54
CA GLU A 49 3.22 7.02 -0.39
C GLU A 49 3.10 8.51 0.01
N SER A 50 2.64 8.79 1.23
CA SER A 50 2.45 10.15 1.76
C SER A 50 3.74 10.76 2.30
N GLN A 51 4.77 9.95 2.54
CA GLN A 51 6.05 10.37 3.09
C GLN A 51 7.20 9.78 2.29
N LEU A 52 8.19 10.62 1.99
CA LEU A 52 9.44 10.28 1.34
C LEU A 52 10.55 10.39 2.38
N TYR A 53 11.18 9.27 2.67
CA TYR A 53 12.33 9.17 3.55
C TYR A 53 13.58 9.03 2.71
N PHE A 54 14.67 9.59 3.18
CA PHE A 54 15.98 9.48 2.54
C PHE A 54 17.07 9.75 3.56
N THR A 55 18.27 9.27 3.26
CA THR A 55 19.46 9.57 4.04
C THR A 55 20.12 10.83 3.50
N ARG A 56 20.59 11.71 4.37
CA ARG A 56 21.39 12.88 3.96
C ARG A 56 22.73 12.84 4.68
N LYS A 57 23.83 12.85 3.95
CA LYS A 57 25.20 12.79 4.50
C LYS A 57 25.79 14.18 4.63
N ASN A 58 26.73 14.36 5.57
CA ASN A 58 27.55 15.56 5.74
C ASN A 58 26.79 16.88 5.98
N HIS A 59 25.51 16.82 6.37
CA HIS A 59 24.68 18.02 6.54
C HIS A 59 24.83 18.58 7.97
N PRO A 60 24.91 19.92 8.17
CA PRO A 60 25.17 20.52 9.49
C PRO A 60 24.10 20.23 10.54
N ASP A 61 22.86 19.99 10.13
CA ASP A 61 21.75 19.62 11.03
C ASP A 61 21.72 18.12 11.38
N ASN A 62 22.60 17.30 10.80
CA ASN A 62 22.74 15.91 11.22
C ASN A 62 23.21 15.83 12.67
N LEU A 63 22.91 14.74 13.36
CA LEU A 63 23.18 14.62 14.79
C LEU A 63 24.69 14.59 15.11
N GLY A 64 25.53 14.06 14.22
CA GLY A 64 26.99 14.16 14.22
C GLY A 64 27.56 15.41 13.55
N GLY A 65 26.72 16.28 12.98
CA GLY A 65 27.11 17.49 12.26
C GLY A 65 27.64 17.23 10.83
N VAL A 66 28.49 18.12 10.32
CA VAL A 66 28.94 18.10 8.91
C VAL A 66 29.80 16.90 8.49
N ASN A 67 30.27 16.09 9.44
CA ASN A 67 31.03 14.86 9.16
C ASN A 67 30.19 13.60 9.43
N ASP A 68 28.91 13.76 9.70
CA ASP A 68 27.99 12.66 9.94
C ASP A 68 27.76 11.89 8.63
N PRO A 69 28.00 10.56 8.63
CA PRO A 69 27.98 9.76 7.42
C PRO A 69 26.56 9.52 6.87
N GLY A 70 25.50 9.87 7.60
CA GLY A 70 24.14 9.83 7.08
C GLY A 70 23.08 9.78 8.16
N ASP A 71 22.19 10.78 8.17
CA ASP A 71 21.00 10.79 9.01
C ASP A 71 19.76 10.49 8.17
N ILE A 72 18.72 9.94 8.78
CA ILE A 72 17.39 9.78 8.16
C ILE A 72 16.63 11.11 8.22
N TRP A 73 16.16 11.55 7.07
CA TRP A 73 15.29 12.70 6.87
C TRP A 73 13.96 12.25 6.28
N VAL A 74 12.91 13.03 6.52
CA VAL A 74 11.58 12.78 5.96
C VAL A 74 10.97 14.06 5.40
N SER A 75 10.38 13.96 4.22
CA SER A 75 9.47 14.95 3.66
C SER A 75 8.09 14.34 3.45
N GLU A 76 7.06 15.19 3.45
CA GLU A 76 5.68 14.79 3.28
C GLU A 76 5.08 15.36 2.01
N HIS A 77 4.36 14.51 1.32
CA HIS A 77 3.59 14.89 0.15
C HIS A 77 2.40 15.74 0.59
N GLN A 78 2.33 16.95 0.04
CA GLN A 78 1.32 17.95 0.35
C GLN A 78 0.10 17.79 -0.56
N ILE A 79 -1.01 18.39 -0.13
CA ILE A 79 -2.30 18.37 -0.84
C ILE A 79 -2.20 19.00 -2.23
N ASP A 80 -1.33 20.00 -2.39
CA ASP A 80 -1.08 20.70 -3.66
C ASP A 80 -0.10 19.95 -4.59
N GLY A 81 0.33 18.74 -4.22
CA GLY A 81 1.30 17.92 -4.96
C GLY A 81 2.76 18.33 -4.73
N SER A 82 3.03 19.30 -3.86
CA SER A 82 4.40 19.66 -3.46
C SER A 82 4.92 18.75 -2.35
N TRP A 83 6.22 18.83 -2.06
CA TRP A 83 6.82 18.16 -0.91
C TRP A 83 7.16 19.18 0.17
N SER A 84 6.96 18.84 1.45
CA SER A 84 7.34 19.72 2.55
C SER A 84 8.85 19.90 2.66
N LYS A 85 9.30 20.89 3.44
CA LYS A 85 10.70 20.95 3.87
C LYS A 85 11.07 19.65 4.62
N PRO A 86 12.16 18.96 4.23
CA PRO A 86 12.63 17.79 4.95
C PRO A 86 12.91 18.07 6.42
N VAL A 87 12.52 17.12 7.28
CA VAL A 87 12.76 17.15 8.72
C VAL A 87 13.69 16.01 9.08
N ASN A 88 14.80 16.33 9.75
CA ASN A 88 15.71 15.35 10.32
C ASN A 88 15.03 14.56 11.45
N LEU A 89 15.05 13.23 11.38
CA LEU A 89 14.41 12.36 12.37
C LEU A 89 15.34 12.07 13.55
N LYS A 90 15.64 13.11 14.34
CA LYS A 90 16.54 13.07 15.51
C LYS A 90 16.30 11.93 16.51
N GLU A 91 15.06 11.42 16.57
CA GLU A 91 14.66 10.36 17.50
C GLU A 91 15.11 8.96 17.08
N VAL A 92 15.49 8.77 15.81
CA VAL A 92 15.92 7.48 15.24
C VAL A 92 17.36 7.48 14.75
N ASN A 93 17.98 8.66 14.68
CA ASN A 93 19.36 8.85 14.25
C ASN A 93 20.35 8.81 15.43
N THR A 94 21.58 8.46 15.10
CA THR A 94 22.78 8.43 15.95
C THR A 94 23.81 9.41 15.40
N LYS A 95 25.07 9.36 15.85
CA LYS A 95 26.16 10.14 15.22
C LYS A 95 26.89 9.34 14.13
N GLY A 96 26.39 8.13 13.86
CA GLY A 96 26.92 7.18 12.89
C GLY A 96 26.10 7.22 11.60
N GLU A 97 26.18 6.14 10.82
CA GLU A 97 25.38 6.01 9.60
C GLU A 97 24.03 5.37 9.96
N ASP A 98 22.96 6.09 9.67
CA ASP A 98 21.59 5.71 9.93
C ASP A 98 20.79 5.68 8.63
N GLN A 99 20.29 4.49 8.28
CA GLN A 99 19.51 4.28 7.08
C GLN A 99 18.16 3.65 7.40
N LEU A 100 17.08 4.20 6.83
CA LEU A 100 15.79 3.51 6.81
C LEU A 100 15.84 2.35 5.80
N ILE A 101 15.56 1.14 6.26
CA ILE A 101 15.45 -0.06 5.41
C ILE A 101 14.02 -0.21 4.86
N GLY A 102 13.02 0.15 5.65
CA GLY A 102 11.62 0.09 5.22
C GLY A 102 10.65 0.00 6.38
N PHE A 103 9.43 -0.46 6.08
CA PHE A 103 8.32 -0.58 7.02
C PHE A 103 8.06 -2.04 7.33
N LEU A 104 7.98 -2.36 8.62
CA LEU A 104 7.70 -3.71 9.11
C LEU A 104 6.20 -4.04 9.05
N ASP A 105 5.34 -3.01 9.07
CA ASP A 105 3.90 -3.14 8.97
C ASP A 105 3.19 -1.82 8.63
N ILE A 106 1.88 -1.94 8.42
CA ILE A 106 0.95 -0.83 8.18
C ILE A 106 0.77 0.10 9.39
N GLU A 107 1.15 -0.33 10.60
CA GLU A 107 1.13 0.51 11.82
C GLU A 107 2.34 1.47 11.86
N ARG A 108 3.09 1.52 10.76
CA ARG A 108 4.25 2.38 10.52
C ARG A 108 5.40 2.11 11.50
N ARG A 109 5.56 0.85 11.94
CA ARG A 109 6.85 0.43 12.51
C ARG A 109 7.89 0.45 11.41
N ILE A 110 9.01 1.12 11.67
CA ILE A 110 10.12 1.23 10.74
C ILE A 110 11.28 0.33 11.17
N LEU A 111 12.04 -0.14 10.18
CA LEU A 111 13.29 -0.83 10.38
C LEU A 111 14.43 0.09 9.95
N VAL A 112 15.32 0.39 10.88
CA VAL A 112 16.51 1.22 10.66
C VAL A 112 17.74 0.35 10.79
N TYR A 113 18.71 0.53 9.90
CA TYR A 113 20.06 0.02 10.08
C TYR A 113 20.95 1.14 10.62
N SER A 114 21.51 0.92 11.80
CA SER A 114 22.22 1.93 12.59
C SER A 114 23.26 1.24 13.46
N ASP A 115 24.48 1.77 13.53
CA ASP A 115 25.59 1.20 14.30
C ASP A 115 25.83 -0.30 14.02
N LYS A 116 25.64 -0.71 12.76
CA LYS A 116 25.71 -2.10 12.29
C LYS A 116 24.66 -3.06 12.88
N GLU A 117 23.57 -2.51 13.43
CA GLU A 117 22.44 -3.25 13.96
C GLU A 117 21.14 -2.91 13.22
N PHE A 118 20.22 -3.89 13.15
CA PHE A 118 18.85 -3.66 12.72
C PHE A 118 17.98 -3.28 13.92
N ILE A 119 17.42 -2.09 13.92
CA ILE A 119 16.65 -1.52 15.03
C ILE A 119 15.25 -1.22 14.54
N SER A 120 14.25 -1.77 15.24
CA SER A 120 12.86 -1.39 14.98
C SER A 120 12.45 -0.18 15.81
N TYR A 121 11.69 0.73 15.20
CA TYR A 121 11.07 1.85 15.88
C TYR A 121 9.56 1.82 15.65
N TYR A 122 8.80 2.26 16.64
CA TYR A 122 7.36 2.45 16.56
C TYR A 122 7.03 3.90 16.87
N ARG A 123 5.87 4.36 16.40
CA ARG A 123 5.48 5.75 16.53
C ARG A 123 4.27 5.90 17.43
N VAL A 124 4.34 6.78 18.43
CA VAL A 124 3.22 7.12 19.32
C VAL A 124 3.09 8.63 19.41
N SER A 125 1.89 9.15 19.12
CA SER A 125 1.59 10.59 19.19
C SER A 125 2.60 11.46 18.43
N GLY A 126 3.02 11.00 17.25
CA GLY A 126 3.94 11.74 16.38
C GLY A 126 5.43 11.53 16.67
N ARG A 127 5.78 10.90 17.79
CA ARG A 127 7.17 10.66 18.22
C ARG A 127 7.60 9.22 18.01
N TRP A 128 8.86 9.02 17.67
CA TRP A 128 9.47 7.71 17.51
C TRP A 128 10.02 7.18 18.82
N PHE A 129 9.84 5.87 19.02
CA PHE A 129 10.33 5.13 20.17
C PHE A 129 11.06 3.88 19.68
N LYS A 130 12.28 3.68 20.20
CA LYS A 130 13.05 2.47 19.95
C LYS A 130 12.32 1.27 20.53
N SER A 131 12.10 0.25 19.71
CA SER A 131 11.61 -1.07 20.11
C SER A 131 12.81 -2.01 20.28
N LYS A 132 12.59 -3.32 20.19
CA LYS A 132 13.63 -4.33 20.24
C LYS A 132 14.50 -4.30 18.97
N ASN A 133 15.79 -4.57 19.14
CA ASN A 133 16.67 -4.90 18.04
C ASN A 133 16.12 -6.13 17.29
N ILE A 134 16.15 -6.06 15.97
CA ILE A 134 15.75 -7.14 15.09
C ILE A 134 16.93 -8.09 14.93
N THR A 135 16.69 -9.38 15.17
CA THR A 135 17.72 -10.41 15.00
C THR A 135 17.62 -11.00 13.60
N VAL A 136 18.73 -10.93 12.88
CA VAL A 136 18.93 -11.63 11.61
C VAL A 136 19.89 -12.78 11.87
N ALA A 137 19.43 -14.02 11.68
CA ALA A 137 20.22 -15.20 12.02
C ALA A 137 21.52 -15.23 11.23
N TYR A 138 22.66 -15.48 11.90
CA TYR A 138 23.98 -15.56 11.27
C TYR A 138 24.38 -14.35 10.40
N PHE A 139 23.82 -13.17 10.68
CA PHE A 139 24.15 -11.96 9.94
C PHE A 139 25.61 -11.54 10.15
N LYS A 140 26.30 -11.28 9.05
CA LYS A 140 27.65 -10.75 9.02
C LYS A 140 27.86 -9.98 7.73
N ASN A 141 28.07 -8.68 7.83
CA ASN A 141 28.54 -7.84 6.72
C ASN A 141 30.04 -7.56 6.89
N GLN A 142 30.81 -7.72 5.83
CA GLN A 142 32.24 -7.43 5.75
C GLN A 142 32.53 -6.15 4.97
N ALA A 143 31.56 -5.64 4.21
CA ALA A 143 31.66 -4.39 3.49
C ALA A 143 31.60 -3.20 4.46
N ASP A 144 32.14 -2.07 4.01
CA ASP A 144 32.10 -0.81 4.76
C ASP A 144 30.66 -0.28 4.88
N HIS A 145 29.85 -0.53 3.86
CA HIS A 145 28.45 -0.09 3.79
C HIS A 145 27.49 -1.27 3.65
N LEU A 146 26.23 -1.01 3.99
CA LEU A 146 25.10 -1.91 3.73
C LEU A 146 24.01 -1.08 3.10
N SER A 147 23.37 -1.60 2.05
CA SER A 147 22.07 -1.10 1.62
C SER A 147 21.06 -2.23 1.67
N ALA A 148 19.85 -1.94 2.08
CA ALA A 148 18.80 -2.95 2.16
C ALA A 148 17.42 -2.32 1.94
N SER A 149 16.45 -3.16 1.60
CA SER A 149 15.06 -2.79 1.49
C SER A 149 14.14 -3.87 2.05
N LEU A 150 12.92 -3.48 2.43
CA LEU A 150 11.84 -4.41 2.76
C LEU A 150 10.82 -4.48 1.61
N SER A 151 10.21 -5.65 1.44
CA SER A 151 8.97 -5.78 0.67
C SER A 151 7.83 -5.00 1.30
N ASP A 152 6.83 -4.64 0.50
CA ASP A 152 5.65 -3.88 0.95
C ASP A 152 4.90 -4.52 2.13
N ASP A 153 4.94 -5.84 2.24
CA ASP A 153 4.31 -6.59 3.33
C ASP A 153 5.22 -6.78 4.57
N GLY A 154 6.45 -6.28 4.53
CA GLY A 154 7.42 -6.33 5.62
C GLY A 154 8.01 -7.73 5.90
N LYS A 155 7.84 -8.71 4.99
CA LYS A 155 8.23 -10.11 5.23
C LYS A 155 9.49 -10.56 4.49
N ILE A 156 9.94 -9.79 3.50
CA ILE A 156 11.14 -10.07 2.72
C ILE A 156 12.09 -8.88 2.90
N MET A 157 13.34 -9.17 3.19
CA MET A 157 14.40 -8.18 3.29
C MET A 157 15.45 -8.53 2.25
N LEU A 158 15.74 -7.58 1.36
CA LEU A 158 16.85 -7.65 0.44
C LEU A 158 18.01 -6.85 0.97
N LEU A 159 19.22 -7.40 0.88
CA LEU A 159 20.44 -6.79 1.40
C LEU A 159 21.52 -6.81 0.35
N ALA A 160 22.21 -5.70 0.15
CA ALA A 160 23.49 -5.63 -0.52
C ALA A 160 24.60 -5.60 0.54
N MET A 161 25.48 -6.61 0.51
CA MET A 161 26.53 -6.77 1.51
C MET A 161 27.66 -7.68 1.02
N GLU A 162 28.81 -7.62 1.67
CA GLU A 162 29.86 -8.63 1.54
C GLU A 162 29.69 -9.68 2.64
N SER A 163 29.45 -10.93 2.27
CA SER A 163 29.24 -12.01 3.24
C SER A 163 29.63 -13.37 2.68
N PHE A 164 29.32 -14.44 3.41
CA PHE A 164 29.57 -15.80 2.95
C PHE A 164 28.83 -16.10 1.64
N GLY A 165 29.60 -16.45 0.61
CA GLY A 165 29.06 -16.77 -0.71
C GLY A 165 28.97 -15.58 -1.66
N THR A 166 29.50 -14.40 -1.29
CA THR A 166 29.65 -13.26 -2.20
C THR A 166 30.57 -13.62 -3.37
N TYR A 167 30.18 -13.23 -4.58
CA TYR A 167 30.98 -13.38 -5.80
C TYR A 167 31.89 -12.16 -6.03
N GLY A 168 31.38 -10.95 -5.81
CA GLY A 168 32.08 -9.69 -6.03
C GLY A 168 32.44 -8.95 -4.74
N VAL A 169 32.06 -7.67 -4.66
CA VAL A 169 32.28 -6.81 -3.49
C VAL A 169 31.02 -6.81 -2.62
N GLU A 170 29.99 -6.03 -2.98
CA GLU A 170 28.65 -6.19 -2.44
C GLU A 170 27.78 -7.01 -3.39
N ASP A 171 27.22 -8.09 -2.86
CA ASP A 171 26.26 -8.95 -3.55
C ASP A 171 24.88 -8.78 -2.94
N LEU A 172 23.83 -9.11 -3.69
CA LEU A 172 22.47 -9.15 -3.19
C LEU A 172 22.13 -10.49 -2.51
N TYR A 173 21.47 -10.37 -1.37
CA TYR A 173 20.99 -11.45 -0.52
C TYR A 173 19.51 -11.25 -0.18
N VAL A 174 18.82 -12.34 0.11
CA VAL A 174 17.46 -12.34 0.64
C VAL A 174 17.40 -12.93 2.04
N SER A 175 16.60 -12.31 2.91
CA SER A 175 16.21 -12.83 4.22
C SER A 175 14.70 -12.76 4.38
N HIS A 176 14.13 -13.73 5.10
CA HIS A 176 12.69 -13.86 5.32
C HIS A 176 12.33 -13.80 6.79
N LEU A 177 11.23 -13.12 7.11
CA LEU A 177 10.65 -13.09 8.45
C LEU A 177 10.08 -14.48 8.82
N GLN A 178 10.49 -15.02 9.97
CA GLN A 178 10.02 -16.31 10.49
C GLN A 178 8.96 -16.18 11.59
N LYS A 179 8.43 -17.32 12.07
CA LYS A 179 7.28 -17.44 12.99
C LYS A 179 7.49 -16.84 14.40
N ASP A 180 8.66 -16.29 14.69
CA ASP A 180 9.09 -15.75 15.99
C ASP A 180 9.64 -14.31 15.89
N SER A 181 9.35 -13.61 14.79
CA SER A 181 9.91 -12.29 14.49
C SER A 181 11.45 -12.27 14.35
N VAL A 182 12.07 -13.44 14.11
CA VAL A 182 13.48 -13.57 13.73
C VAL A 182 13.56 -13.65 12.20
N TRP A 183 14.55 -12.97 11.63
CA TRP A 183 14.85 -13.03 10.20
C TRP A 183 15.78 -14.19 9.89
N SER A 184 15.55 -14.88 8.78
CA SER A 184 16.40 -15.99 8.33
C SER A 184 17.84 -15.53 8.03
N SER A 185 18.76 -16.50 7.96
CA SER A 185 20.09 -16.21 7.43
C SER A 185 19.96 -15.61 6.04
N PRO A 186 20.66 -14.50 5.75
CA PRO A 186 20.72 -13.98 4.39
C PRO A 186 21.25 -15.03 3.44
N LYS A 187 20.59 -15.21 2.30
CA LYS A 187 20.96 -16.16 1.25
C LYS A 187 21.26 -15.41 -0.03
N ASN A 188 22.44 -15.63 -0.61
CA ASN A 188 22.84 -15.03 -1.87
C ASN A 188 21.84 -15.40 -2.98
N ILE A 189 21.41 -14.43 -3.79
CA ILE A 189 20.35 -14.61 -4.81
C ILE A 189 20.85 -15.12 -6.17
N GLY A 190 22.14 -15.47 -6.25
CA GLY A 190 22.73 -16.21 -7.37
C GLY A 190 23.44 -15.35 -8.40
N SER A 191 24.30 -15.99 -9.18
CA SER A 191 25.22 -15.37 -10.13
C SER A 191 24.56 -14.80 -11.40
N ARG A 192 23.23 -14.91 -11.51
CA ARG A 192 22.48 -14.21 -12.56
C ARG A 192 22.33 -12.73 -12.23
N ILE A 193 22.17 -12.41 -10.95
CA ILE A 193 22.07 -11.04 -10.47
C ILE A 193 23.42 -10.56 -9.97
N ASN A 194 24.12 -11.38 -9.19
CA ASN A 194 25.37 -11.00 -8.58
C ASN A 194 26.56 -11.27 -9.51
N THR A 195 27.44 -10.29 -9.64
CA THR A 195 28.60 -10.29 -10.54
C THR A 195 29.91 -10.32 -9.76
N ALA A 196 31.04 -10.15 -10.46
CA ALA A 196 32.33 -9.96 -9.80
C ALA A 196 32.54 -8.53 -9.26
N ASN A 197 31.62 -7.59 -9.56
CA ASN A 197 31.70 -6.21 -9.12
C ASN A 197 30.66 -5.95 -8.00
N GLN A 198 29.93 -4.84 -8.06
CA GLN A 198 29.00 -4.39 -7.02
C GLN A 198 27.56 -4.42 -7.52
N GLU A 199 26.68 -5.01 -6.71
CA GLU A 199 25.24 -4.87 -6.80
C GLU A 199 24.69 -4.28 -5.51
N ILE A 200 24.02 -3.13 -5.61
CA ILE A 200 23.60 -2.32 -4.48
C ILE A 200 22.15 -1.83 -4.60
N THR A 201 21.64 -1.32 -3.49
CA THR A 201 20.34 -0.65 -3.36
C THR A 201 19.19 -1.45 -4.00
N PRO A 202 18.97 -2.71 -3.55
CA PRO A 202 17.91 -3.53 -4.11
C PRO A 202 16.53 -2.96 -3.75
N PHE A 203 15.56 -3.11 -4.64
CA PHE A 203 14.16 -2.78 -4.42
C PHE A 203 13.28 -3.87 -5.04
N LEU A 204 12.38 -4.43 -4.23
CA LEU A 204 11.41 -5.43 -4.69
C LEU A 204 10.06 -4.75 -4.91
N ALA A 205 9.56 -4.79 -6.14
CA ALA A 205 8.24 -4.23 -6.45
C ALA A 205 7.11 -5.00 -5.77
N SER A 206 5.93 -4.39 -5.70
CA SER A 206 4.73 -4.91 -5.02
C SER A 206 4.25 -6.29 -5.50
N ASP A 207 4.70 -6.75 -6.68
CA ASP A 207 4.41 -8.10 -7.18
C ASP A 207 5.28 -9.19 -6.53
N ASN A 208 6.24 -8.82 -5.66
CA ASN A 208 7.21 -9.70 -5.00
C ASN A 208 8.03 -10.57 -5.98
N LYS A 209 8.13 -10.13 -7.24
CA LYS A 209 8.81 -10.86 -8.32
C LYS A 209 9.72 -9.96 -9.15
N THR A 210 9.45 -8.68 -9.25
CA THR A 210 10.25 -7.74 -10.03
C THR A 210 11.25 -7.06 -9.10
N LEU A 211 12.54 -7.30 -9.36
CA LEU A 211 13.66 -6.71 -8.65
C LEU A 211 14.24 -5.58 -9.48
N PHE A 212 14.42 -4.43 -8.84
CA PHE A 212 15.26 -3.35 -9.32
C PHE A 212 16.52 -3.27 -8.45
N PHE A 213 17.66 -3.01 -9.05
CA PHE A 213 18.93 -2.88 -8.33
C PHE A 213 19.92 -2.07 -9.16
N SER A 214 20.93 -1.51 -8.51
CA SER A 214 22.00 -0.80 -9.21
C SER A 214 23.26 -1.63 -9.27
N SER A 215 23.96 -1.58 -10.40
CA SER A 215 25.18 -2.36 -10.60
C SER A 215 26.20 -1.64 -11.49
N ASN A 216 27.46 -1.95 -11.24
CA ASN A 216 28.60 -1.63 -12.11
C ASN A 216 29.24 -2.90 -12.74
N GLY A 217 28.53 -4.03 -12.67
CA GLY A 217 28.98 -5.35 -13.14
C GLY A 217 28.30 -5.85 -14.41
N HIS A 218 27.11 -5.35 -14.74
CA HIS A 218 26.30 -5.82 -15.88
C HIS A 218 26.56 -5.04 -17.19
N GLY A 219 27.64 -4.25 -17.24
CA GLY A 219 27.84 -3.24 -18.29
C GLY A 219 26.94 -2.02 -18.07
N GLY A 220 27.01 -1.01 -18.95
CA GLY A 220 26.26 0.23 -18.75
C GLY A 220 26.98 1.45 -19.30
N GLU A 221 26.30 2.61 -19.22
CA GLU A 221 26.83 3.90 -19.67
C GLU A 221 27.46 4.70 -18.52
N GLY A 222 27.06 4.43 -17.27
CA GLY A 222 27.49 5.15 -16.07
C GLY A 222 28.42 4.38 -15.13
N SER A 223 28.71 5.01 -14.00
CA SER A 223 29.45 4.39 -12.88
C SER A 223 28.61 3.33 -12.17
N PHE A 224 27.30 3.55 -12.05
CA PHE A 224 26.30 2.59 -11.60
C PHE A 224 25.01 2.83 -12.37
N ASP A 225 24.46 1.75 -12.94
CA ASP A 225 23.23 1.78 -13.70
C ASP A 225 22.14 0.98 -12.96
N VAL A 226 20.87 1.38 -13.11
CA VAL A 226 19.70 0.63 -12.62
C VAL A 226 19.34 -0.47 -13.62
N PHE A 227 19.15 -1.67 -13.09
CA PHE A 227 18.71 -2.87 -13.78
C PHE A 227 17.41 -3.39 -13.20
N MET A 228 16.64 -4.07 -14.04
CA MET A 228 15.45 -4.82 -13.65
C MET A 228 15.61 -6.30 -13.98
N SER A 229 15.19 -7.18 -13.08
CA SER A 229 15.09 -8.62 -13.33
C SER A 229 13.84 -9.21 -12.69
N ARG A 230 13.31 -10.30 -13.25
CA ARG A 230 12.15 -11.00 -12.74
C ARG A 230 12.54 -12.35 -12.14
N ARG A 231 12.02 -12.61 -10.94
CA ARG A 231 12.12 -13.90 -10.28
C ARG A 231 11.28 -14.94 -11.03
N LEU A 232 11.91 -16.04 -11.42
CA LEU A 232 11.29 -17.08 -12.26
C LEU A 232 10.67 -18.22 -11.44
N ASP A 233 11.08 -18.39 -10.18
CA ASP A 233 10.55 -19.38 -9.25
C ASP A 233 10.77 -18.99 -7.77
N ASP A 234 10.38 -19.86 -6.84
CA ASP A 234 10.47 -19.61 -5.39
C ASP A 234 11.85 -19.86 -4.75
N THR A 235 12.87 -20.21 -5.54
CA THR A 235 14.20 -20.55 -5.00
C THR A 235 15.06 -19.34 -4.64
N TRP A 236 14.69 -18.15 -5.14
CA TRP A 236 15.48 -16.91 -5.12
C TRP A 236 16.83 -16.97 -5.83
N GLY A 237 17.18 -18.10 -6.46
CA GLY A 237 18.41 -18.27 -7.24
C GLY A 237 18.19 -18.25 -8.76
N ASN A 238 16.93 -18.19 -9.21
CA ASN A 238 16.56 -18.27 -10.62
C ASN A 238 15.84 -16.98 -11.06
N TRP A 239 16.56 -16.18 -11.82
CA TRP A 239 16.14 -14.86 -12.28
C TRP A 239 16.24 -14.76 -13.80
N SER A 240 15.43 -13.89 -14.40
CA SER A 240 15.62 -13.50 -15.79
C SER A 240 16.95 -12.77 -15.97
N GLU A 241 17.38 -12.61 -17.21
CA GLU A 241 18.52 -11.73 -17.50
C GLU A 241 18.22 -10.31 -17.00
N PRO A 242 19.16 -9.66 -16.29
CA PRO A 242 19.04 -8.25 -15.93
C PRO A 242 18.91 -7.37 -17.18
N VAL A 243 17.92 -6.48 -17.17
CA VAL A 243 17.65 -5.53 -18.24
C VAL A 243 18.01 -4.14 -17.74
N ASN A 244 18.96 -3.48 -18.40
CA ASN A 244 19.30 -2.08 -18.15
C ASN A 244 18.09 -1.18 -18.49
N LEU A 245 17.75 -0.22 -17.61
CA LEU A 245 16.58 0.66 -17.82
C LEU A 245 16.76 1.72 -18.91
N GLY A 246 17.91 1.73 -19.58
CA GLY A 246 18.19 2.54 -20.75
C GLY A 246 18.58 3.98 -20.42
N PRO A 247 19.00 4.75 -21.44
CA PRO A 247 19.69 6.03 -21.26
C PRO A 247 18.82 7.17 -20.72
N LYS A 248 17.51 6.97 -20.64
CA LYS A 248 16.57 7.93 -20.03
C LYS A 248 16.60 7.88 -18.50
N VAL A 249 16.88 6.71 -17.96
CA VAL A 249 17.01 6.45 -16.53
C VAL A 249 18.48 6.45 -16.13
N ASN A 250 19.31 5.70 -16.86
CA ASN A 250 20.73 5.53 -16.58
C ASN A 250 21.54 6.57 -17.36
N THR A 251 22.38 7.31 -16.66
CA THR A 251 23.18 8.39 -17.21
C THR A 251 24.66 8.00 -17.16
N VAL A 252 25.56 8.93 -17.50
CA VAL A 252 27.01 8.72 -17.28
C VAL A 252 27.40 8.78 -15.80
N GLY A 253 26.46 9.18 -14.94
CA GLY A 253 26.66 9.37 -13.51
C GLY A 253 26.52 8.08 -12.70
N TRP A 254 25.99 8.25 -11.50
CA TRP A 254 25.72 7.19 -10.55
C TRP A 254 24.22 7.17 -10.28
N GLU A 255 23.52 6.12 -10.71
CA GLU A 255 22.11 5.90 -10.40
C GLU A 255 21.93 4.81 -9.34
N SER A 256 21.22 5.14 -8.26
CA SER A 256 20.97 4.20 -7.15
C SER A 256 19.63 4.40 -6.47
N SER A 257 19.28 3.51 -5.54
CA SER A 257 18.08 3.63 -4.69
C SER A 257 16.79 3.84 -5.48
N PHE A 258 16.62 3.07 -6.57
CA PHE A 258 15.41 3.12 -7.38
C PHE A 258 14.22 2.57 -6.60
N VAL A 259 13.13 3.33 -6.54
CA VAL A 259 11.87 2.90 -5.89
C VAL A 259 10.68 3.18 -6.80
N LEU A 260 9.79 2.19 -6.91
CA LEU A 260 8.60 2.23 -7.76
C LEU A 260 7.31 2.15 -6.90
N PRO A 261 6.54 3.24 -6.79
CA PRO A 261 5.25 3.26 -6.10
C PRO A 261 4.19 2.37 -6.78
N THR A 262 3.13 2.04 -6.04
CA THR A 262 2.04 1.16 -6.50
C THR A 262 1.21 1.79 -7.62
N GLU A 263 0.96 3.10 -7.53
CA GLU A 263 0.20 3.85 -8.56
C GLU A 263 1.01 4.02 -9.86
N LYS A 264 2.33 3.82 -9.81
CA LYS A 264 3.26 3.86 -10.96
C LYS A 264 3.09 5.10 -11.84
N GLU A 265 2.81 6.27 -11.27
CA GLU A 265 2.87 7.52 -12.04
C GLU A 265 4.33 7.96 -12.23
N PHE A 266 5.10 7.88 -11.15
CA PHE A 266 6.51 8.21 -11.11
C PHE A 266 7.28 7.16 -10.30
N ALA A 267 8.48 6.82 -10.75
CA ALA A 267 9.49 6.18 -9.91
C ALA A 267 10.50 7.22 -9.41
N PHE A 268 11.15 6.96 -8.29
CA PHE A 268 12.18 7.82 -7.72
C PHE A 268 13.53 7.11 -7.73
N LEU A 269 14.61 7.89 -7.80
CA LEU A 269 15.98 7.39 -7.76
C LEU A 269 16.92 8.47 -7.25
N ILE A 270 18.10 8.05 -6.80
CA ILE A 270 19.24 8.92 -6.57
C ILE A 270 20.07 8.97 -7.85
N SER A 271 20.48 10.17 -8.26
CA SER A 271 21.36 10.35 -9.42
C SER A 271 22.31 11.52 -9.22
N THR A 272 23.55 11.37 -9.70
CA THR A 272 24.55 12.45 -9.73
C THR A 272 24.51 13.30 -11.01
N GLN A 273 23.67 12.97 -11.99
CA GLN A 273 23.57 13.77 -13.23
C GLN A 273 23.10 15.21 -12.94
N ASN A 274 23.79 16.22 -13.46
CA ASN A 274 23.46 17.64 -13.21
C ASN A 274 23.38 18.03 -11.71
N SER A 275 24.11 17.33 -10.85
CA SER A 275 24.28 17.65 -9.43
C SER A 275 25.59 18.40 -9.19
N GLU A 276 25.81 18.91 -7.97
CA GLU A 276 27.11 19.47 -7.53
C GLU A 276 28.17 18.40 -7.21
N GLY A 277 27.99 17.18 -7.73
CA GLY A 277 28.89 16.02 -7.50
C GLY A 277 28.42 15.06 -6.41
N TYR A 278 27.26 15.31 -5.81
CA TYR A 278 26.61 14.47 -4.80
C TYR A 278 25.28 13.91 -5.33
N GLY A 279 24.76 12.86 -4.69
CA GLY A 279 23.48 12.27 -5.09
C GLY A 279 22.32 13.24 -4.86
N ASP A 280 21.49 13.42 -5.90
CA ASP A 280 20.22 14.14 -5.82
C ASP A 280 19.04 13.17 -5.95
N ILE A 281 17.95 13.43 -5.25
CA ILE A 281 16.68 12.74 -5.48
C ILE A 281 16.08 13.25 -6.80
N LYS A 282 15.69 12.31 -7.65
CA LYS A 282 15.01 12.56 -8.93
C LYS A 282 13.81 11.65 -9.10
N ARG A 283 13.03 11.93 -10.12
CA ARG A 283 11.92 11.07 -10.55
C ARG A 283 11.90 10.85 -12.05
N VAL A 284 11.34 9.73 -12.46
CA VAL A 284 11.03 9.42 -13.87
C VAL A 284 9.56 9.07 -13.97
N ARG A 285 8.86 9.52 -15.03
CA ARG A 285 7.48 9.08 -15.29
C ARG A 285 7.50 7.65 -15.78
N VAL A 286 6.53 6.85 -15.34
CA VAL A 286 6.33 5.50 -15.86
C VAL A 286 5.25 5.56 -16.93
N ALA A 287 5.64 5.35 -18.18
CA ALA A 287 4.73 5.20 -19.29
C ALA A 287 4.33 3.72 -19.41
N GLN A 288 3.03 3.44 -19.32
CA GLN A 288 2.50 2.16 -19.76
C GLN A 288 2.42 2.20 -21.29
N GLU A 289 3.40 1.60 -21.97
CA GLU A 289 3.23 1.33 -23.39
C GLU A 289 2.12 0.27 -23.54
N ILE A 290 0.97 0.71 -24.04
CA ILE A 290 0.05 -0.18 -24.73
C ILE A 290 0.75 -0.46 -26.06
N GLU A 291 1.33 -1.65 -26.23
CA GLU A 291 1.87 -2.07 -27.53
C GLU A 291 0.75 -1.96 -28.58
N ARG A 292 0.75 -0.87 -29.35
CA ARG A 292 0.09 -0.83 -30.64
C ARG A 292 1.06 -1.49 -31.60
N ALA A 293 0.73 -2.71 -32.02
CA ALA A 293 1.35 -3.33 -33.18
C ALA A 293 1.45 -2.31 -34.34
N PRO A 294 2.51 -2.34 -35.16
CA PRO A 294 2.69 -1.36 -36.23
C PRO A 294 1.48 -1.39 -37.16
N ILE A 295 0.68 -0.33 -37.12
CA ILE A 295 -0.42 -0.11 -38.06
C ILE A 295 0.25 0.29 -39.36
N VAL A 296 0.07 -0.56 -40.38
CA VAL A 296 0.37 -0.22 -41.78
C VAL A 296 -0.36 1.08 -42.10
N GLU A 297 0.40 2.09 -42.53
CA GLU A 297 -0.10 3.43 -42.84
C GLU A 297 -1.28 3.38 -43.82
N GLU A 298 -2.49 3.64 -43.32
CA GLU A 298 -3.53 4.29 -44.11
C GLU A 298 -3.92 5.58 -43.39
N GLU A 299 -3.67 6.70 -44.08
CA GLU A 299 -4.05 8.04 -43.68
C GLU A 299 -5.57 8.12 -43.44
N VAL A 300 -5.97 8.15 -42.18
CA VAL A 300 -7.25 8.74 -41.79
C VAL A 300 -6.96 9.78 -40.72
N VAL A 301 -6.97 11.04 -41.15
CA VAL A 301 -6.92 12.20 -40.25
C VAL A 301 -8.26 12.30 -39.54
N GLU A 302 -8.43 11.54 -38.45
CA GLU A 302 -9.37 11.90 -37.42
C GLU A 302 -8.66 12.76 -36.38
N LYS A 303 -9.09 14.02 -36.28
CA LYS A 303 -8.73 14.90 -35.18
C LYS A 303 -9.12 14.22 -33.87
N ILE A 304 -8.14 13.64 -33.19
CA ILE A 304 -8.27 13.30 -31.77
C ILE A 304 -8.31 14.62 -31.03
N VAL A 305 -9.52 15.03 -30.65
CA VAL A 305 -9.70 16.00 -29.57
C VAL A 305 -9.22 15.28 -28.31
N VAL A 306 -8.05 15.66 -27.82
CA VAL A 306 -7.63 15.31 -26.46
C VAL A 306 -8.58 16.06 -25.55
N ASP A 307 -9.59 15.36 -25.05
CA ASP A 307 -10.47 15.89 -24.02
C ASP A 307 -9.65 15.98 -22.73
N GLU A 308 -9.15 17.19 -22.44
CA GLU A 308 -8.48 17.49 -21.17
C GLU A 308 -9.47 17.20 -20.04
N THR A 309 -9.39 15.99 -19.49
CA THR A 309 -10.36 15.52 -18.50
C THR A 309 -10.21 16.38 -17.26
N LYS A 310 -11.18 17.26 -17.04
CA LYS A 310 -11.15 18.18 -15.91
C LYS A 310 -11.19 17.40 -14.61
N LEU A 311 -10.15 17.54 -13.79
CA LEU A 311 -10.04 16.87 -12.49
C LEU A 311 -10.66 17.73 -11.39
N VAL A 312 -11.42 17.08 -10.50
CA VAL A 312 -12.02 17.66 -9.30
C VAL A 312 -11.21 17.19 -8.08
N PRO A 313 -10.63 18.11 -7.28
CA PRO A 313 -9.92 17.75 -6.07
C PRO A 313 -10.91 17.47 -4.93
N LEU A 314 -11.05 16.22 -4.52
CA LEU A 314 -11.84 15.80 -3.37
C LEU A 314 -10.98 15.83 -2.12
N ARG A 315 -11.34 16.71 -1.18
CA ARG A 315 -10.56 16.94 0.04
C ARG A 315 -11.36 16.52 1.26
N GLY A 316 -10.73 15.77 2.15
CA GLY A 316 -11.36 15.33 3.39
C GLY A 316 -10.39 15.19 4.55
N GLU A 317 -10.94 15.21 5.75
CA GLU A 317 -10.22 14.98 7.01
C GLU A 317 -10.94 13.89 7.81
N VAL A 318 -10.22 12.86 8.18
CA VAL A 318 -10.73 11.69 8.89
C VAL A 318 -10.37 11.78 10.37
N ARG A 319 -11.37 11.71 11.24
CA ARG A 319 -11.21 11.81 12.70
C ARG A 319 -12.00 10.73 13.42
N ASN A 320 -11.52 10.36 14.59
CA ASN A 320 -12.24 9.54 15.54
C ASN A 320 -13.37 10.38 16.15
N VAL A 321 -14.62 9.95 16.01
CA VAL A 321 -15.80 10.70 16.47
C VAL A 321 -15.83 10.95 17.98
N VAL A 322 -15.22 10.07 18.78
CA VAL A 322 -15.23 10.14 20.24
C VAL A 322 -14.12 11.05 20.75
N THR A 323 -12.90 10.86 20.25
CA THR A 323 -11.71 11.57 20.77
C THR A 323 -11.38 12.83 19.97
N ASN A 324 -12.02 13.03 18.82
CA ASN A 324 -11.71 14.06 17.83
C ASN A 324 -10.27 14.01 17.29
N ARG A 325 -9.51 12.93 17.57
CA ARG A 325 -8.14 12.74 17.06
C ARG A 325 -8.19 12.36 15.59
N VAL A 326 -7.20 12.85 14.83
CA VAL A 326 -7.04 12.52 13.41
C VAL A 326 -6.70 11.04 13.23
N ILE A 327 -7.25 10.43 12.18
CA ILE A 327 -6.98 9.03 11.82
C ILE A 327 -6.02 9.04 10.64
N VAL A 328 -4.80 8.59 10.89
CA VAL A 328 -3.68 8.57 9.95
C VAL A 328 -3.67 7.25 9.18
N GLY A 329 -3.39 7.28 7.88
CA GLY A 329 -3.33 6.08 7.03
C GLY A 329 -4.68 5.43 6.73
N ALA A 330 -5.80 6.10 7.03
CA ALA A 330 -7.13 5.61 6.68
C ALA A 330 -7.26 5.51 5.17
N GLN A 331 -7.68 4.35 4.67
CA GLN A 331 -7.88 4.11 3.25
C GLN A 331 -9.14 4.83 2.79
N VAL A 332 -9.01 5.59 1.71
CA VAL A 332 -10.08 6.35 1.08
C VAL A 332 -10.31 5.78 -0.31
N GLU A 333 -11.57 5.58 -0.65
CA GLU A 333 -12.01 5.15 -1.96
C GLU A 333 -13.09 6.11 -2.44
N VAL A 334 -12.92 6.67 -3.63
CA VAL A 334 -13.86 7.57 -4.27
C VAL A 334 -14.36 6.89 -5.52
N LYS A 335 -15.66 6.68 -5.61
CA LYS A 335 -16.32 6.22 -6.82
C LYS A 335 -17.06 7.38 -7.48
N VAL A 336 -16.71 7.66 -8.74
CA VAL A 336 -17.28 8.74 -9.54
C VAL A 336 -18.54 8.24 -10.24
N LEU A 337 -19.64 8.97 -10.18
CA LEU A 337 -20.88 8.65 -10.88
C LEU A 337 -21.16 9.68 -11.99
N PRO A 338 -21.65 9.26 -13.18
CA PRO A 338 -22.06 7.90 -13.52
C PRO A 338 -20.96 6.99 -14.08
N SER A 339 -19.73 7.47 -14.27
CA SER A 339 -18.65 6.71 -14.93
C SER A 339 -18.31 5.39 -14.23
N GLY A 340 -18.51 5.32 -12.92
CA GLY A 340 -18.14 4.18 -12.09
C GLY A 340 -16.64 4.10 -11.79
N GLU A 341 -15.85 5.09 -12.22
CA GLU A 341 -14.40 5.10 -11.98
C GLU A 341 -14.09 5.20 -10.50
N ILE A 342 -13.08 4.45 -10.06
CA ILE A 342 -12.66 4.40 -8.66
C ILE A 342 -11.27 4.99 -8.52
N LYS A 343 -11.11 5.96 -7.61
CA LYS A 343 -9.83 6.47 -7.12
C LYS A 343 -9.61 6.01 -5.69
N LYS A 344 -8.37 5.69 -5.35
CA LYS A 344 -7.99 5.26 -4.00
C LYS A 344 -6.87 6.14 -3.48
N GLY A 345 -6.79 6.27 -2.16
CA GLY A 345 -5.70 6.95 -1.49
C GLY A 345 -5.78 6.72 0.01
N ARG A 346 -5.01 7.51 0.75
CA ARG A 346 -4.92 7.42 2.20
C ARG A 346 -4.80 8.77 2.86
N THR A 347 -5.13 8.82 4.16
CA THR A 347 -4.91 10.03 4.95
C THR A 347 -3.45 10.20 5.38
N ASN A 348 -2.95 11.43 5.31
CA ASN A 348 -1.62 11.82 5.78
C ASN A 348 -1.56 11.94 7.32
N ARG A 349 -0.45 12.45 7.88
CA ARG A 349 -0.26 12.63 9.33
C ARG A 349 -1.26 13.57 10.01
N MET A 350 -1.92 14.44 9.24
CA MET A 350 -2.97 15.35 9.71
C MET A 350 -4.37 14.71 9.59
N GLY A 351 -4.46 13.43 9.21
CA GLY A 351 -5.72 12.76 8.92
C GLY A 351 -6.39 13.24 7.64
N GLN A 352 -5.67 13.97 6.77
CA GLN A 352 -6.24 14.61 5.59
C GLN A 352 -5.90 13.84 4.33
N PHE A 353 -6.78 13.86 3.34
CA PHE A 353 -6.51 13.31 2.01
C PHE A 353 -6.92 14.31 0.93
N THR A 354 -6.33 14.16 -0.25
CA THR A 354 -6.80 14.82 -1.47
C THR A 354 -6.72 13.85 -2.63
N LEU A 355 -7.85 13.61 -3.27
CA LEU A 355 -7.97 12.72 -4.42
C LEU A 355 -8.46 13.51 -5.62
N HIS A 356 -7.71 13.44 -6.73
CA HIS A 356 -8.10 14.05 -7.98
C HIS A 356 -8.90 13.04 -8.79
N ALA A 357 -10.20 13.26 -8.87
CA ALA A 357 -11.12 12.42 -9.61
C ALA A 357 -11.59 13.15 -10.87
N PRO A 358 -11.85 12.45 -11.99
CA PRO A 358 -12.53 13.06 -13.14
C PRO A 358 -13.84 13.72 -12.73
N GLU A 359 -14.24 14.75 -13.47
CA GLU A 359 -15.51 15.42 -13.24
C GLU A 359 -16.68 14.43 -13.38
N GLY A 360 -17.50 14.33 -12.34
CA GLY A 360 -18.71 13.53 -12.28
C GLY A 360 -19.84 14.30 -11.61
N ASP A 361 -21.05 13.75 -11.65
CA ASP A 361 -22.23 14.35 -11.04
C ASP A 361 -22.23 14.18 -9.51
N MET A 362 -21.79 12.99 -9.06
CA MET A 362 -21.66 12.63 -7.66
C MET A 362 -20.40 11.80 -7.41
N PHE A 363 -19.94 11.84 -6.16
CA PHE A 363 -18.81 11.09 -5.65
C PHE A 363 -19.25 10.31 -4.41
N GLU A 364 -19.25 8.99 -4.49
CA GLU A 364 -19.46 8.11 -3.35
C GLU A 364 -18.09 7.87 -2.69
N ILE A 365 -17.91 8.32 -1.45
CA ILE A 365 -16.62 8.26 -0.76
C ILE A 365 -16.72 7.27 0.39
N LYS A 366 -15.89 6.24 0.38
CA LYS A 366 -15.75 5.26 1.47
C LYS A 366 -14.42 5.44 2.19
N VAL A 367 -14.45 5.40 3.51
CA VAL A 367 -13.26 5.52 4.36
C VAL A 367 -13.17 4.33 5.31
N ARG A 368 -12.01 3.67 5.31
CA ARG A 368 -11.73 2.45 6.10
C ARG A 368 -10.49 2.66 6.94
N ALA A 369 -10.54 2.25 8.20
CA ALA A 369 -9.40 2.28 9.11
C ALA A 369 -9.49 1.12 10.11
N TYR A 370 -8.34 0.57 10.49
CA TYR A 370 -8.25 -0.51 11.48
C TYR A 370 -8.71 0.00 12.85
N GLN A 371 -9.50 -0.80 13.54
CA GLN A 371 -10.26 -0.50 14.75
C GLN A 371 -11.35 0.57 14.58
N TYR A 372 -11.86 0.78 13.36
CA TYR A 372 -12.98 1.68 13.10
C TYR A 372 -14.04 1.02 12.23
N MET A 373 -15.28 1.48 12.41
CA MET A 373 -16.38 1.24 11.47
C MET A 373 -16.09 1.94 10.14
N THR A 374 -16.46 1.31 9.03
CA THR A 374 -16.40 1.93 7.70
C THR A 374 -17.33 3.15 7.66
N GLY A 375 -16.81 4.28 7.18
CA GLY A 375 -17.58 5.50 6.97
C GLY A 375 -17.87 5.73 5.49
N GLU A 376 -19.03 6.32 5.19
CA GLU A 376 -19.40 6.72 3.84
C GLU A 376 -19.90 8.17 3.81
N LEU A 377 -19.63 8.86 2.71
CA LEU A 377 -20.13 10.20 2.42
C LEU A 377 -20.36 10.37 0.92
N ASP A 378 -21.55 10.82 0.56
CA ASP A 378 -21.86 11.18 -0.82
C ASP A 378 -21.71 12.70 -1.00
N LEU A 379 -20.93 13.10 -1.99
CA LEU A 379 -20.76 14.51 -2.37
C LEU A 379 -21.28 14.73 -3.79
N SER A 380 -22.16 15.72 -3.95
CA SER A 380 -22.43 16.27 -5.28
C SER A 380 -21.21 17.01 -5.82
N LYS A 381 -21.13 17.18 -7.15
CA LYS A 381 -20.13 18.03 -7.80
C LYS A 381 -19.96 19.40 -7.13
N LYS A 382 -21.07 20.04 -6.76
CA LYS A 382 -21.03 21.37 -6.12
C LYS A 382 -20.35 21.35 -4.76
N GLN A 383 -20.51 20.27 -3.99
CA GLN A 383 -19.86 20.09 -2.69
C GLN A 383 -18.38 19.72 -2.85
N ALA A 384 -18.08 18.82 -3.80
CA ALA A 384 -16.73 18.36 -4.08
C ALA A 384 -15.77 19.48 -4.49
N VAL A 385 -16.25 20.47 -5.25
CA VAL A 385 -15.44 21.60 -5.76
C VAL A 385 -15.22 22.69 -4.70
N VAL A 386 -15.86 22.61 -3.53
CA VAL A 386 -15.62 23.57 -2.45
C VAL A 386 -14.19 23.37 -1.92
N ASP A 387 -13.45 24.48 -1.79
CA ASP A 387 -12.10 24.50 -1.22
C ASP A 387 -12.14 24.36 0.32
N GLN A 388 -12.67 23.24 0.80
CA GLN A 388 -12.80 22.90 2.21
C GLN A 388 -12.57 21.40 2.42
N LEU A 389 -11.99 21.06 3.58
CA LEU A 389 -11.91 19.68 4.05
C LEU A 389 -13.28 19.18 4.51
N HIS A 390 -13.79 18.15 3.85
CA HIS A 390 -14.99 17.45 4.28
C HIS A 390 -14.68 16.58 5.51
N PRO A 391 -15.40 16.71 6.63
CA PRO A 391 -15.14 15.91 7.82
C PRO A 391 -15.69 14.48 7.66
N PHE A 392 -14.85 13.49 7.93
CA PHE A 392 -15.20 12.08 8.02
C PHE A 392 -15.00 11.61 9.45
N LEU A 393 -16.10 11.42 10.18
CA LEU A 393 -16.06 11.01 11.57
C LEU A 393 -16.29 9.49 11.66
N LEU A 394 -15.24 8.74 11.99
CA LEU A 394 -15.33 7.29 12.14
C LEU A 394 -15.61 6.90 13.57
N ASN A 395 -16.53 5.95 13.73
CA ASN A 395 -16.83 5.32 15.01
C ASN A 395 -15.75 4.28 15.33
N PRO A 396 -15.05 4.35 16.48
CA PRO A 396 -14.11 3.30 16.86
C PRO A 396 -14.84 1.99 17.18
N ILE A 397 -14.19 0.88 16.88
CA ILE A 397 -14.61 -0.45 17.29
C ILE A 397 -14.25 -0.64 18.76
N ILE A 398 -15.26 -0.83 19.59
CA ILE A 398 -15.12 -1.04 21.03
C ILE A 398 -15.66 -2.43 21.35
N GLU A 399 -14.86 -3.24 22.01
CA GLU A 399 -15.26 -4.57 22.46
C GLU A 399 -16.45 -4.48 23.43
N GLY A 400 -17.42 -5.39 23.27
CA GLY A 400 -18.67 -5.40 24.01
C GLY A 400 -19.69 -4.36 23.53
N ASN A 401 -19.33 -3.50 22.57
CA ASN A 401 -20.30 -2.56 22.00
C ASN A 401 -21.28 -3.29 21.09
N THR A 402 -22.58 -2.99 21.26
CA THR A 402 -23.66 -3.54 20.45
C THR A 402 -24.14 -2.48 19.46
N ILE A 403 -24.16 -2.84 18.18
CA ILE A 403 -24.59 -1.96 17.09
C ILE A 403 -25.87 -2.56 16.49
N ALA A 404 -26.92 -1.75 16.42
CA ALA A 404 -28.15 -2.12 15.75
C ALA A 404 -28.01 -1.95 14.24
N LEU A 405 -28.50 -2.93 13.48
CA LEU A 405 -28.60 -2.86 12.03
C LEU A 405 -29.97 -2.30 11.66
N ASP A 406 -30.15 -1.00 11.88
CA ASP A 406 -31.44 -0.32 11.80
C ASP A 406 -32.01 -0.29 10.36
N HIS A 407 -31.17 -0.46 9.33
CA HIS A 407 -31.55 -0.50 7.91
C HIS A 407 -31.55 -1.91 7.32
N VAL A 408 -31.23 -2.94 8.11
CA VAL A 408 -31.41 -4.33 7.71
C VAL A 408 -32.85 -4.74 7.95
N LEU A 409 -33.65 -4.61 6.89
CA LEU A 409 -35.08 -4.86 6.91
C LEU A 409 -35.41 -6.25 6.34
N PHE A 410 -36.45 -6.85 6.90
CA PHE A 410 -36.98 -8.14 6.45
C PHE A 410 -38.41 -7.99 5.94
N LYS A 411 -38.78 -8.80 4.94
CA LYS A 411 -40.19 -8.92 4.54
C LYS A 411 -41.02 -9.33 5.76
N GLN A 412 -42.24 -8.80 5.86
CA GLN A 412 -43.08 -8.98 7.04
C GLN A 412 -43.32 -10.48 7.31
N GLY A 413 -43.01 -10.92 8.54
CA GLY A 413 -43.16 -12.31 8.97
C GLY A 413 -42.14 -13.29 8.39
N LEU A 414 -41.15 -12.82 7.63
CA LEU A 414 -40.14 -13.64 6.97
C LEU A 414 -38.71 -13.25 7.41
N SER A 415 -37.75 -14.11 7.06
CA SER A 415 -36.30 -13.89 7.21
C SER A 415 -35.62 -13.44 5.91
N GLU A 416 -36.40 -13.19 4.86
CA GLU A 416 -35.89 -12.66 3.58
C GLU A 416 -35.63 -11.16 3.69
N LEU A 417 -34.42 -10.73 3.29
CA LEU A 417 -34.00 -9.33 3.27
C LEU A 417 -34.80 -8.52 2.24
N VAL A 418 -35.11 -7.27 2.57
CA VAL A 418 -35.73 -6.32 1.65
C VAL A 418 -34.63 -5.67 0.79
N PRO A 419 -34.85 -5.47 -0.52
CA PRO A 419 -33.88 -4.77 -1.37
C PRO A 419 -33.45 -3.42 -0.79
N GLY A 420 -32.16 -3.18 -0.71
CA GLY A 420 -31.53 -2.02 -0.08
C GLY A 420 -30.95 -2.30 1.31
N SER A 421 -31.38 -3.38 1.97
CA SER A 421 -30.82 -3.82 3.27
C SER A 421 -29.37 -4.26 3.17
N GLU A 422 -28.95 -4.65 1.96
CA GLU A 422 -27.60 -5.11 1.65
C GLU A 422 -26.55 -4.03 1.91
N LYS A 423 -26.88 -2.73 1.72
CA LYS A 423 -25.91 -1.64 1.90
C LYS A 423 -25.33 -1.58 3.31
N GLU A 424 -26.17 -1.74 4.34
CA GLU A 424 -25.69 -1.73 5.72
C GLU A 424 -24.89 -3.01 6.05
N LEU A 425 -25.27 -4.15 5.46
CA LEU A 425 -24.51 -5.38 5.60
C LEU A 425 -23.14 -5.31 4.89
N GLU A 426 -23.05 -4.64 3.74
CA GLU A 426 -21.78 -4.36 3.06
C GLU A 426 -20.82 -3.58 3.97
N LEU A 427 -21.31 -2.59 4.72
CA LEU A 427 -20.49 -1.87 5.71
C LEU A 427 -19.95 -2.81 6.80
N VAL A 428 -20.76 -3.76 7.27
CA VAL A 428 -20.33 -4.77 8.25
C VAL A 428 -19.30 -5.71 7.64
N VAL A 429 -19.49 -6.17 6.39
CA VAL A 429 -18.53 -7.01 5.67
C VAL A 429 -17.19 -6.30 5.53
N GLU A 430 -17.20 -5.06 5.06
CA GLU A 430 -16.00 -4.25 4.88
C GLU A 430 -15.29 -4.01 6.21
N MET A 431 -16.04 -3.70 7.25
CA MET A 431 -15.51 -3.54 8.61
C MET A 431 -14.86 -4.83 9.11
N MET A 432 -15.50 -6.00 8.94
CA MET A 432 -14.92 -7.27 9.37
C MET A 432 -13.70 -7.69 8.53
N LYS A 433 -13.67 -7.39 7.24
CA LYS A 433 -12.51 -7.63 6.38
C LYS A 433 -11.31 -6.76 6.78
N TYR A 434 -11.57 -5.50 7.11
CA TYR A 434 -10.51 -4.55 7.50
C TYR A 434 -10.00 -4.78 8.92
N ASN A 435 -10.75 -5.53 9.73
CA ASN A 435 -10.44 -5.81 11.13
C ASN A 435 -10.37 -7.33 11.36
N PRO A 436 -9.32 -8.05 10.93
CA PRO A 436 -9.27 -9.52 10.99
C PRO A 436 -9.34 -10.10 12.42
N ASP A 437 -8.96 -9.32 13.43
CA ASP A 437 -8.87 -9.75 14.83
C ASP A 437 -10.17 -9.61 15.63
N ILE A 438 -11.28 -9.25 14.98
CA ILE A 438 -12.58 -9.13 15.65
C ILE A 438 -13.48 -10.31 15.29
N THR A 439 -14.35 -10.67 16.21
CA THR A 439 -15.49 -11.56 16.00
C THR A 439 -16.77 -10.81 16.37
N ILE A 440 -17.91 -11.27 15.86
CA ILE A 440 -19.21 -10.66 16.18
C ILE A 440 -20.22 -11.72 16.67
N PHE A 441 -21.11 -11.27 17.56
CA PHE A 441 -22.26 -12.03 18.01
C PHE A 441 -23.56 -11.35 17.55
N LEU A 442 -24.27 -11.99 16.63
CA LEU A 442 -25.54 -11.54 16.07
C LEU A 442 -26.70 -11.86 17.03
N SER A 443 -27.51 -10.86 17.35
CA SER A 443 -28.70 -11.00 18.20
C SER A 443 -29.96 -10.64 17.41
N GLY A 444 -30.85 -11.62 17.23
CA GLY A 444 -32.12 -11.43 16.51
C GLY A 444 -33.29 -11.18 17.46
N HIS A 445 -34.13 -10.21 17.15
CA HIS A 445 -35.28 -9.84 17.99
C HIS A 445 -36.58 -9.68 17.19
N THR A 446 -37.70 -9.95 17.85
CA THR A 446 -39.05 -9.67 17.36
C THR A 446 -39.78 -8.75 18.33
N ASP A 447 -40.97 -8.28 17.94
CA ASP A 447 -41.92 -7.73 18.90
C ASP A 447 -42.63 -8.86 19.68
N ASN A 448 -43.59 -8.48 20.52
CA ASN A 448 -44.36 -9.41 21.36
C ASN A 448 -45.63 -9.96 20.68
N GLN A 449 -45.86 -9.70 19.39
CA GLN A 449 -47.07 -10.13 18.69
C GLN A 449 -46.92 -11.55 18.14
N GLY A 450 -47.97 -12.35 18.25
CA GLY A 450 -47.99 -13.73 17.75
C GLY A 450 -47.47 -14.76 18.74
N ASN A 451 -47.17 -15.96 18.24
CA ASN A 451 -46.72 -17.08 19.07
C ASN A 451 -45.24 -16.94 19.42
N SER A 452 -44.89 -17.05 20.70
CA SER A 452 -43.53 -16.88 21.20
C SER A 452 -42.52 -17.86 20.60
N SER A 453 -42.89 -19.14 20.42
CA SER A 453 -42.02 -20.15 19.81
C SER A 453 -41.78 -19.87 18.32
N LEU A 454 -42.79 -19.40 17.60
CA LEU A 454 -42.62 -18.97 16.20
C LEU A 454 -41.76 -17.71 16.08
N ASN A 455 -41.90 -16.77 17.01
CA ASN A 455 -41.08 -15.56 17.05
C ASN A 455 -39.61 -15.86 17.37
N LEU A 456 -39.36 -16.79 18.28
CA LEU A 456 -38.00 -17.28 18.56
C LEU A 456 -37.40 -17.85 17.27
N LYS A 457 -38.12 -18.75 16.61
CA LYS A 457 -37.69 -19.36 15.34
C LYS A 457 -37.44 -18.32 14.25
N LEU A 458 -38.34 -17.35 14.10
CA LEU A 458 -38.20 -16.25 13.14
C LEU A 458 -36.95 -15.40 13.43
N SER A 459 -36.68 -15.08 14.69
CA SER A 459 -35.47 -14.34 15.06
C SER A 459 -34.18 -15.11 14.79
N GLU A 460 -34.17 -16.42 15.01
CA GLU A 460 -33.04 -17.29 14.67
C GLU A 460 -32.83 -17.36 13.15
N ASP A 461 -33.91 -17.51 12.38
CA ASP A 461 -33.83 -17.60 10.93
C ASP A 461 -33.34 -16.27 10.30
N ARG A 462 -33.63 -15.13 10.93
CA ARG A 462 -33.09 -13.81 10.54
C ARG A 462 -31.60 -13.68 10.85
N VAL A 463 -31.16 -14.15 12.02
CA VAL A 463 -29.73 -14.21 12.35
C VAL A 463 -28.98 -15.04 11.32
N LYS A 464 -29.50 -16.22 10.97
CA LYS A 464 -28.93 -17.09 9.94
C LYS A 464 -28.91 -16.45 8.56
N ALA A 465 -29.92 -15.64 8.21
CA ALA A 465 -29.95 -14.93 6.95
C ALA A 465 -28.81 -13.89 6.87
N VAL A 466 -28.58 -13.14 7.96
CA VAL A 466 -27.47 -12.18 8.07
C VAL A 466 -26.12 -12.90 8.07
N GLU A 467 -25.96 -13.95 8.87
CA GLU A 467 -24.75 -14.78 8.89
C GLU A 467 -24.40 -15.31 7.50
N LYS A 468 -25.38 -15.90 6.80
CA LYS A 468 -25.21 -16.41 5.44
C LYS A 468 -24.81 -15.30 4.46
N TYR A 469 -25.39 -14.11 4.60
CA TYR A 469 -25.00 -12.97 3.78
C TYR A 469 -23.55 -12.58 4.03
N LEU A 470 -23.13 -12.40 5.28
CA LEU A 470 -21.75 -12.01 5.62
C LEU A 470 -20.72 -13.04 5.13
N VAL A 471 -20.99 -14.33 5.33
CA VAL A 471 -20.12 -15.41 4.86
C VAL A 471 -20.02 -15.45 3.34
N ALA A 472 -21.15 -15.31 2.64
CA ALA A 472 -21.16 -15.28 1.17
C ALA A 472 -20.35 -14.10 0.58
N HIS A 473 -20.17 -13.02 1.36
CA HIS A 473 -19.40 -11.84 0.96
C HIS A 473 -17.96 -11.85 1.50
N GLY A 474 -17.49 -12.98 2.04
CA GLY A 474 -16.08 -13.22 2.36
C GLY A 474 -15.67 -12.95 3.81
N VAL A 475 -16.61 -13.01 4.76
CA VAL A 475 -16.27 -13.06 6.19
C VAL A 475 -16.16 -14.53 6.63
N ASP A 476 -15.10 -14.88 7.35
CA ASP A 476 -14.94 -16.26 7.84
C ASP A 476 -16.03 -16.63 8.85
N ALA A 477 -16.60 -17.83 8.69
CA ALA A 477 -17.72 -18.30 9.50
C ALA A 477 -17.35 -18.48 10.98
N ASP A 478 -16.08 -18.77 11.32
CA ASP A 478 -15.60 -18.87 12.72
C ASP A 478 -15.61 -17.51 13.44
N ARG A 479 -15.72 -16.41 12.70
CA ARG A 479 -15.76 -15.04 13.24
C ARG A 479 -17.17 -14.53 13.50
N ILE A 480 -18.19 -15.30 13.12
CA ILE A 480 -19.59 -14.94 13.28
C ILE A 480 -20.26 -15.99 14.16
N SER A 481 -20.96 -15.53 15.18
CA SER A 481 -21.85 -16.35 15.99
C SER A 481 -23.18 -15.62 16.13
N GLY A 482 -24.22 -16.30 16.60
CA GLY A 482 -25.47 -15.59 16.87
C GLY A 482 -26.60 -16.44 17.40
N GLN A 483 -27.62 -15.75 17.92
CA GLN A 483 -28.81 -16.34 18.51
C GLN A 483 -30.05 -15.46 18.30
N GLY A 484 -31.20 -16.11 18.09
CA GLY A 484 -32.50 -15.45 18.15
C GLY A 484 -33.04 -15.40 19.58
N PHE A 485 -33.59 -14.28 19.99
CA PHE A 485 -34.19 -14.05 21.32
C PHE A 485 -35.72 -13.87 21.27
N GLY A 486 -36.33 -13.94 20.08
CA GLY A 486 -37.74 -13.64 19.90
C GLY A 486 -38.11 -12.27 20.50
N GLY A 487 -39.24 -12.21 21.19
CA GLY A 487 -39.74 -10.98 21.85
C GLY A 487 -39.25 -10.77 23.29
N THR A 488 -38.27 -11.55 23.76
CA THR A 488 -37.88 -11.56 25.19
C THR A 488 -36.99 -10.39 25.61
N GLN A 489 -36.34 -9.72 24.64
CA GLN A 489 -35.43 -8.59 24.88
C GLN A 489 -35.88 -7.35 24.07
N PRO A 490 -36.98 -6.70 24.46
CA PRO A 490 -37.47 -5.50 23.77
C PRO A 490 -36.57 -4.28 24.08
N ARG A 491 -36.23 -3.51 23.05
CA ARG A 491 -35.52 -2.22 23.16
C ARG A 491 -36.49 -1.04 23.36
N ALA A 492 -37.75 -1.22 23.00
CA ALA A 492 -38.81 -0.23 23.15
C ALA A 492 -40.12 -0.87 23.65
N SER A 493 -41.06 -0.03 24.08
CA SER A 493 -42.39 -0.47 24.49
C SER A 493 -43.08 -1.28 23.39
N ASN A 494 -43.86 -2.30 23.76
CA ASN A 494 -44.69 -3.04 22.82
C ASN A 494 -46.13 -2.48 22.71
N ALA A 495 -46.40 -1.34 23.35
CA ALA A 495 -47.76 -0.79 23.49
C ALA A 495 -48.38 -0.35 22.16
N ASN A 496 -47.59 0.14 21.19
CA ASN A 496 -48.10 0.62 19.91
C ASN A 496 -47.25 0.14 18.71
N ALA A 497 -47.79 0.28 17.50
CA ALA A 497 -47.17 -0.26 16.30
C ALA A 497 -45.81 0.39 15.98
N GLU A 498 -45.65 1.69 16.22
CA GLU A 498 -44.42 2.42 15.94
C GLU A 498 -43.27 1.96 16.84
N THR A 499 -43.52 1.86 18.15
CA THR A 499 -42.53 1.36 19.12
C THR A 499 -42.21 -0.12 18.94
N ARG A 500 -43.19 -0.94 18.52
CA ARG A 500 -42.94 -2.35 18.15
C ARG A 500 -42.00 -2.52 16.97
N LYS A 501 -41.98 -1.58 16.00
CA LYS A 501 -41.07 -1.69 14.85
C LYS A 501 -39.61 -1.73 15.31
N LEU A 502 -39.27 -0.95 16.33
CA LEU A 502 -37.93 -0.89 16.92
C LEU A 502 -37.51 -2.21 17.60
N ASN A 503 -38.46 -3.09 17.96
CA ASN A 503 -38.14 -4.39 18.55
C ASN A 503 -37.83 -5.46 17.48
N ARG A 504 -38.20 -5.22 16.22
CA ARG A 504 -37.96 -6.14 15.10
C ARG A 504 -36.64 -5.79 14.42
N ARG A 505 -35.54 -6.31 14.97
CA ARG A 505 -34.17 -5.91 14.58
C ARG A 505 -33.20 -7.07 14.64
N VAL A 506 -32.07 -6.90 13.98
CA VAL A 506 -30.85 -7.67 14.22
C VAL A 506 -29.80 -6.68 14.70
N GLU A 507 -29.05 -7.07 15.72
CA GLU A 507 -27.92 -6.30 16.24
C GLU A 507 -26.68 -7.20 16.20
N PHE A 508 -25.50 -6.60 16.23
CA PHE A 508 -24.27 -7.35 16.44
C PHE A 508 -23.48 -6.76 17.60
N THR A 509 -22.91 -7.63 18.42
CA THR A 509 -21.98 -7.25 19.50
C THR A 509 -20.58 -7.61 19.07
N ILE A 510 -19.63 -6.70 19.29
CA ILE A 510 -18.24 -6.89 18.88
C ILE A 510 -17.45 -7.59 19.98
N HIS A 511 -16.66 -8.59 19.61
CA HIS A 511 -15.73 -9.32 20.48
C HIS A 511 -14.33 -9.29 19.87
N LYS A 512 -13.27 -9.36 20.69
CA LYS A 512 -11.91 -9.58 20.20
C LYS A 512 -11.61 -11.07 20.11
N LYS A 513 -10.82 -11.46 19.11
CA LYS A 513 -10.37 -12.85 18.89
C LYS A 513 -9.35 -13.27 19.93
#